data_AF-A0A497P076-F1
#
_entry.id   AF-A0A497P076-F1
#
_cell.length_a   1.000
_cell.length_b   1.000
_cell.length_c   1.000
_cell.angle_alpha   90.00
_cell.angle_beta   90.00
_cell.angle_gamma   90.00
#
_symmetry.space_group_name_H-M   'P 1'
#
loop_
_entity.id
_entity.type
_entity.pdbx_description
1 polymer ?
#
loop_
_entity_poly.entity_id
_entity_poly.type
_entity_poly.pdbx_seq_one_letter_code
_entity_poly.pdbx_strand_id
1 'polypeptide(L)'
;MSDGYVREIKSLRKEIKRLNGSLKLLRDQKNLAEGRLYNHMKKNGIEKIDGITINSVIPRGEKLPRKKKSEKKRDAIELFQEIGVSDPEALWLEFQSTQRYQNQNEVSEKSQNGSGKGYDPYLGF
;
A
#
# COMPACT_ATOMS: atom_id res chain seq x y z
N MET A 1 -26.75 -34.45 22.15
CA MET A 1 -25.38 -34.21 21.63
C MET A 1 -25.29 -32.91 20.81
N SER A 2 -26.22 -32.65 19.89
CA SER A 2 -26.27 -31.42 19.05
C SER A 2 -26.38 -30.10 19.84
N ASP A 3 -27.08 -30.08 20.97
CA ASP A 3 -27.30 -28.87 21.76
C ASP A 3 -26.02 -28.26 22.37
N GLY A 4 -24.99 -29.07 22.62
CA GLY A 4 -23.69 -28.60 23.09
C GLY A 4 -22.99 -27.73 22.04
N TYR A 5 -22.90 -28.23 20.81
CA TYR A 5 -22.34 -27.49 19.67
C TYR A 5 -23.11 -26.21 19.38
N VAL A 6 -24.44 -26.22 19.50
CA VAL A 6 -25.26 -25.02 19.32
C VAL A 6 -24.94 -23.94 20.37
N ARG A 7 -24.73 -24.33 21.64
CA ARG A 7 -24.34 -23.40 22.70
C ARG A 7 -22.93 -22.84 22.49
N GLU A 8 -21.99 -23.70 22.08
CA GLU A 8 -20.63 -23.31 21.76
C GLU A 8 -20.59 -22.30 20.61
N ILE A 9 -21.28 -22.57 19.50
CA ILE A 9 -21.39 -21.64 18.36
C ILE A 9 -21.97 -20.29 18.80
N LYS A 10 -23.00 -20.29 19.64
CA LYS A 10 -23.58 -19.04 20.16
C LYS A 10 -22.60 -18.26 21.03
N SER A 11 -21.83 -18.95 21.88
CA SER A 11 -20.79 -18.35 22.71
C SER A 11 -19.69 -17.72 21.86
N LEU A 12 -19.17 -18.47 20.88
CA LEU A 12 -18.13 -17.99 19.96
C LEU A 12 -18.59 -16.78 19.15
N ARG A 13 -19.83 -16.77 18.65
CA ARG A 13 -20.40 -15.60 17.94
C ARG A 13 -20.44 -14.35 18.82
N LYS A 14 -20.81 -14.49 20.09
CA LYS A 14 -20.83 -13.37 21.04
C LYS A 14 -19.42 -12.84 21.26
N GLU A 15 -18.44 -13.73 21.40
CA GLU A 15 -17.05 -13.35 21.63
C GLU A 15 -16.43 -12.68 20.40
N ILE A 16 -16.68 -13.20 19.20
CA ILE A 16 -16.28 -12.56 17.93
C ILE A 16 -16.84 -11.13 17.86
N LYS A 17 -18.11 -10.92 18.22
CA LYS A 17 -18.72 -9.59 18.23
C LYS A 17 -18.02 -8.65 19.23
N ARG A 18 -17.69 -9.15 20.43
CA ARG A 18 -16.96 -8.38 21.45
C ARG A 18 -15.57 -7.98 20.96
N LEU A 19 -14.81 -8.94 20.43
CA LEU A 19 -13.46 -8.71 19.89
C LEU A 19 -13.48 -7.73 18.72
N ASN A 20 -14.47 -7.82 17.83
CA ASN A 20 -14.63 -6.85 16.76
C ASN A 20 -14.89 -5.43 17.28
N GLY A 21 -15.61 -5.28 18.39
CA GLY A 21 -15.77 -4.00 19.07
C GLY A 21 -14.44 -3.43 19.57
N SER A 22 -13.65 -4.26 20.28
CA SER A 22 -12.30 -3.87 20.74
C SER A 22 -11.37 -3.54 19.59
N LEU A 23 -11.42 -4.31 18.50
CA LEU A 23 -10.61 -4.09 17.31
C LEU A 23 -10.96 -2.77 16.61
N LYS A 24 -12.25 -2.40 16.59
CA LYS A 24 -12.69 -1.09 16.10
C LYS A 24 -12.08 0.03 16.95
N LEU A 25 -12.18 -0.06 18.27
CA LEU A 25 -11.61 0.95 19.19
C LEU A 25 -10.09 1.11 18.98
N LEU A 26 -9.35 0.02 18.85
CA LEU A 26 -7.90 0.06 18.60
C LEU A 26 -7.57 0.70 17.25
N ARG A 27 -8.36 0.44 16.20
CA ARG A 27 -8.20 1.09 14.90
C ARG A 27 -8.42 2.59 14.99
N ASP A 28 -9.44 3.02 15.74
CA ASP A 28 -9.74 4.45 15.93
C ASP A 28 -8.62 5.16 16.71
N GLN A 29 -8.13 4.53 17.79
CA GLN A 29 -6.99 5.04 18.56
C GLN A 29 -5.71 5.14 17.71
N LYS A 30 -5.42 4.11 16.91
CA LYS A 30 -4.29 4.11 15.97
C LYS A 30 -4.41 5.26 14.98
N ASN A 31 -5.57 5.43 14.34
CA ASN A 31 -5.77 6.51 13.36
C ASN A 31 -5.58 7.89 14.00
N LEU A 32 -6.03 8.08 15.24
CA LEU A 32 -5.82 9.32 15.99
C LEU A 32 -4.34 9.59 16.26
N ALA A 33 -3.59 8.56 16.66
CA ALA A 33 -2.15 8.66 16.87
C ALA A 33 -1.39 8.97 15.57
N GLU A 34 -1.74 8.30 14.46
CA GLU A 34 -1.18 8.55 13.14
C GLU A 34 -1.44 9.99 12.67
N GLY A 35 -2.65 10.53 12.89
CA GLY A 35 -2.96 11.93 12.55
C GLY A 35 -2.14 12.93 13.37
N ARG A 36 -1.94 12.69 14.67
CA ARG A 36 -1.07 13.52 15.51
C ARG A 36 0.38 13.48 15.04
N LEU A 37 0.87 12.29 14.72
CA LEU A 37 2.23 12.08 14.20
C LEU A 37 2.40 12.79 12.86
N TYR A 38 1.44 12.66 11.94
CA TYR A 38 1.46 13.35 10.64
C TYR A 38 1.57 14.87 10.82
N ASN A 39 0.74 15.47 11.68
CA ASN A 39 0.77 16.91 11.95
C ASN A 39 2.12 17.35 12.53
N HIS A 40 2.70 16.56 13.43
CA HIS A 40 4.02 16.81 13.99
C HIS A 40 5.11 16.73 12.91
N MET A 41 5.11 15.69 12.08
CA MET A 41 6.06 15.51 10.99
C MET A 41 5.97 16.64 9.97
N LYS A 42 4.74 17.03 9.57
CA LYS A 42 4.47 18.11 8.61
C LYS A 42 4.93 19.47 9.14
N LYS A 43 4.63 19.78 10.42
CA LYS A 43 5.03 21.04 11.06
C LYS A 43 6.55 21.20 11.13
N ASN A 44 7.27 20.10 11.36
CA ASN A 44 8.72 20.10 11.54
C ASN A 44 9.50 19.73 10.26
N GLY A 45 8.82 19.48 9.15
CA GLY A 45 9.48 19.05 7.90
C GLY A 45 10.19 17.70 7.99
N ILE A 46 9.73 16.80 8.85
CA ILE A 46 10.37 15.49 9.09
C ILE A 46 9.76 14.46 8.14
N GLU A 47 10.58 13.80 7.32
CA GLU A 47 10.11 12.76 6.40
C GLU A 47 9.98 11.37 7.05
N LYS A 48 10.81 11.07 8.06
CA LYS A 48 10.90 9.75 8.69
C LYS A 48 11.23 9.84 10.18
N ILE A 49 10.50 9.09 11.02
CA ILE A 49 10.74 8.91 12.46
C ILE A 49 10.61 7.42 12.76
N ASP A 50 11.62 6.80 13.39
CA ASP A 50 11.59 5.40 13.85
C ASP A 50 11.09 4.40 12.81
N GLY A 51 11.51 4.57 11.54
CA GLY A 51 11.07 3.70 10.43
C GLY A 51 9.72 4.07 9.81
N ILE A 52 8.92 4.92 10.46
CA ILE A 52 7.63 5.42 9.97
C ILE A 52 7.87 6.62 9.05
N THR A 53 7.33 6.54 7.83
CA THR A 53 7.43 7.63 6.83
C THR A 53 6.20 8.51 6.89
N ILE A 54 6.33 9.79 6.57
CA ILE A 54 5.20 10.72 6.50
C ILE A 54 4.09 10.19 5.58
N ASN A 55 4.47 9.54 4.47
CA ASN A 55 3.57 8.90 3.50
C ASN A 55 2.75 7.75 4.08
N SER A 56 3.29 7.01 5.06
CA SER A 56 2.57 5.91 5.70
C SER A 56 1.48 6.38 6.67
N VAL A 57 1.64 7.57 7.26
CA VAL A 57 0.73 8.12 8.29
C VAL A 57 -0.21 9.21 7.77
N ILE A 58 -0.16 9.52 6.47
CA ILE A 58 -1.08 10.50 5.85
C ILE A 58 -2.53 10.10 6.17
N PRO A 59 -3.35 11.02 6.73
CA PRO A 59 -4.76 10.78 6.95
C PRO A 59 -5.47 10.33 5.67
N ARG A 60 -6.43 9.40 5.78
CA ARG A 60 -7.11 8.82 4.61
C ARG A 60 -7.76 9.86 3.70
N GLY A 61 -8.22 10.98 4.26
CA GLY A 61 -8.82 12.09 3.49
C GLY A 61 -7.81 12.98 2.77
N GLU A 62 -6.54 12.98 3.20
CA GLU A 62 -5.45 13.76 2.56
C GLU A 62 -4.65 12.94 1.54
N LYS A 63 -4.88 11.62 1.47
CA LYS A 63 -4.27 10.80 0.42
C LYS A 63 -4.87 11.18 -0.93
N LEU A 64 -4.06 11.82 -1.76
CA LEU A 64 -4.41 12.04 -3.16
C LEU A 64 -4.74 10.70 -3.81
N PRO A 65 -5.87 10.60 -4.54
CA PRO A 65 -6.20 9.37 -5.25
C PRO A 65 -5.09 9.04 -6.23
N ARG A 66 -4.79 7.75 -6.38
CA ARG A 66 -3.82 7.31 -7.38
C ARG A 66 -4.34 7.71 -8.76
N LYS A 67 -3.61 8.61 -9.44
CA LYS A 67 -3.92 9.03 -10.81
C LYS A 67 -4.05 7.82 -11.74
N LYS A 68 -5.08 7.81 -12.57
CA LYS A 68 -5.30 6.80 -13.61
C LYS A 68 -4.21 6.87 -14.67
N LYS A 69 -4.02 5.78 -15.43
CA LYS A 69 -3.01 5.74 -16.51
C LYS A 69 -3.27 6.80 -17.58
N SER A 70 -4.54 7.07 -17.90
CA SER A 70 -4.95 8.13 -18.82
C SER A 70 -4.58 9.52 -18.32
N GLU A 71 -4.82 9.80 -17.03
CA GLU A 71 -4.46 11.08 -16.40
C GLU A 71 -2.95 11.29 -16.43
N LYS A 72 -2.16 10.25 -16.10
CA LYS A 72 -0.71 10.31 -16.19
C LYS A 72 -0.20 10.57 -17.61
N LYS A 73 -0.82 9.94 -18.62
CA LYS A 73 -0.48 10.20 -20.04
C LYS A 73 -0.75 11.67 -20.38
N ARG A 74 -1.90 12.20 -19.98
CA ARG A 74 -2.27 13.60 -20.24
C ARG A 74 -1.29 14.56 -19.58
N ASP A 75 -1.01 14.38 -18.30
CA ASP A 75 -0.07 15.25 -17.55
C ASP A 75 1.34 15.22 -18.18
N ALA A 76 1.77 14.06 -18.70
CA ALA A 76 3.06 13.94 -19.40
C ALA A 76 3.07 14.65 -20.76
N ILE A 77 1.99 14.53 -21.53
CA ILE A 77 1.84 15.24 -22.81
C ILE A 77 1.83 16.75 -22.59
N GLU A 78 1.10 17.23 -21.58
CA GLU A 78 1.06 18.65 -21.19
C GLU A 78 2.46 19.16 -20.83
N LEU A 79 3.20 18.42 -20.01
CA LEU A 79 4.60 18.74 -19.71
C LEU A 79 5.49 18.81 -20.96
N PHE A 80 5.33 17.87 -21.91
CA PHE A 80 6.10 17.89 -23.15
C PHE A 80 5.74 19.08 -24.04
N GLN A 81 4.47 19.49 -24.05
CA GLN A 81 4.03 20.71 -24.73
C GLN A 81 4.65 21.96 -24.11
N GLU A 82 4.65 22.08 -22.78
CA GLU A 82 5.27 23.19 -22.06
C GLU A 82 6.77 23.32 -22.36
N ILE A 83 7.47 22.19 -22.50
CA ILE A 83 8.90 22.12 -22.83
C ILE A 83 9.16 22.43 -24.33
N GLY A 84 8.11 22.46 -25.16
CA GLY A 84 8.21 22.79 -26.58
C GLY A 84 8.53 21.60 -27.50
N VAL A 85 8.17 20.38 -27.09
CA VAL A 85 8.31 19.19 -27.93
C VAL A 85 7.38 19.28 -29.14
N SER A 86 7.91 19.04 -30.34
CA SER A 86 7.19 19.17 -31.61
C SER A 86 6.07 18.14 -31.78
N ASP A 87 6.30 16.90 -31.32
CA ASP A 87 5.28 15.84 -31.25
C ASP A 87 5.27 15.17 -29.86
N PRO A 88 4.49 15.72 -28.93
CA PRO A 88 4.34 15.21 -27.57
C PRO A 88 3.78 13.77 -27.49
N GLU A 89 2.94 13.38 -28.45
CA GLU A 89 2.30 12.06 -28.42
C GLU A 89 3.26 10.96 -28.87
N ALA A 90 4.01 11.20 -29.95
CA ALA A 90 5.07 10.29 -30.39
C ALA A 90 6.15 10.13 -29.31
N LEU A 91 6.58 11.24 -28.71
CA LEU A 91 7.57 11.21 -27.63
C LEU A 91 7.08 10.39 -26.43
N TRP A 92 5.81 10.49 -26.06
CA TRP A 92 5.26 9.68 -24.97
C TRP A 92 5.32 8.18 -25.27
N LEU A 93 5.08 7.76 -26.52
CA LEU A 93 5.16 6.35 -26.94
C LEU A 93 6.60 5.84 -26.84
N GLU A 94 7.56 6.62 -27.34
CA GLU A 94 8.99 6.30 -27.24
C GLU A 94 9.44 6.24 -25.78
N PHE A 95 9.07 7.23 -24.97
CA PHE A 95 9.37 7.28 -23.54
C PHE A 95 8.78 6.09 -22.75
N GLN A 96 7.57 5.66 -23.09
CA GLN A 96 7.00 4.44 -22.52
C GLN A 96 7.77 3.18 -22.92
N SER A 97 8.29 3.12 -24.14
CA SER A 97 9.06 1.96 -24.62
C SER A 97 10.40 1.82 -23.88
N THR A 98 11.07 2.93 -23.58
CA THR A 98 12.36 2.93 -22.86
C THR A 98 12.21 2.56 -21.38
N GLN A 99 11.14 3.01 -20.71
CA GLN A 99 10.86 2.62 -19.33
C GLN A 99 10.48 1.14 -19.14
N ARG A 100 9.90 0.51 -20.17
CA ARG A 100 9.59 -0.93 -20.13
C ARG A 100 10.86 -1.78 -20.23
N TYR A 101 11.86 -1.32 -20.97
CA TYR A 101 13.12 -2.04 -21.16
C TYR A 101 13.96 -2.11 -19.87
N GLN A 102 13.95 -1.05 -19.06
CA GLN A 102 14.65 -1.05 -17.76
C GLN A 102 14.06 -2.04 -16.74
N ASN A 103 12.73 -2.25 -16.75
CA ASN A 103 12.09 -3.21 -15.85
C ASN A 103 12.39 -4.68 -16.17
N GLN A 104 12.78 -5.02 -17.40
CA GLN A 104 13.12 -6.40 -17.77
C GLN A 104 14.57 -6.77 -17.39
N ASN A 105 15.48 -5.80 -17.42
CA ASN A 105 16.88 -6.05 -17.04
C ASN A 105 17.04 -6.21 -15.51
N GLU A 106 16.27 -5.51 -14.69
CA GLU A 106 16.38 -5.61 -13.22
C GLU A 106 15.76 -6.89 -12.61
N VAL A 107 14.75 -7.49 -13.26
CA VAL A 107 14.13 -8.73 -12.77
C VAL A 107 15.04 -9.95 -12.98
N SER A 108 15.91 -9.89 -13.99
CA SER A 108 16.83 -10.97 -14.35
C SER A 108 17.91 -11.22 -13.28
N GLU A 109 18.32 -10.20 -12.53
CA GLU A 109 19.38 -10.32 -11.50
C GLU A 109 18.84 -10.72 -10.12
N LYS A 110 17.57 -10.46 -9.81
CA LYS A 110 16.99 -10.74 -8.48
C LYS A 110 16.48 -12.17 -8.29
N SER A 111 16.46 -12.99 -9.34
CA SER A 111 15.82 -14.32 -9.30
C SER A 111 16.72 -15.48 -8.84
N GLN A 112 17.95 -15.22 -8.36
CA GLN A 112 18.87 -16.28 -7.90
C GLN A 112 18.98 -16.43 -6.37
N ASN A 113 18.40 -15.54 -5.55
CA ASN A 113 18.47 -15.65 -4.09
C ASN A 113 17.07 -15.75 -3.47
N GLY A 114 16.51 -16.97 -3.45
CA GLY A 114 15.20 -17.20 -2.87
C GLY A 114 14.75 -18.66 -2.77
N SER A 115 15.67 -19.64 -2.69
CA SER A 115 15.31 -21.02 -2.36
C SER A 115 15.20 -21.20 -0.84
N GLY A 116 14.25 -20.50 -0.22
CA GLY A 116 13.83 -20.74 1.16
C GLY A 116 12.65 -21.70 1.15
N LYS A 117 12.92 -23.02 1.21
CA LYS A 117 11.89 -24.03 1.46
C LYS A 117 11.17 -23.66 2.76
N GLY A 118 9.86 -23.44 2.68
CA GLY A 118 9.02 -23.31 3.87
C GLY A 118 9.08 -24.61 4.66
N TYR A 119 9.62 -24.56 5.88
CA TYR A 119 9.43 -25.61 6.86
C TYR A 119 8.01 -25.44 7.42
N ASP A 120 7.10 -26.32 7.02
CA ASP A 120 5.78 -26.46 7.63
C ASP A 120 5.87 -27.51 8.75
N PRO A 121 5.82 -27.13 10.04
CA PRO A 121 5.94 -28.08 11.14
C PRO A 121 4.78 -29.07 11.27
N TYR A 122 3.74 -29.00 10.42
CA TYR A 122 2.58 -29.89 10.46
C TYR A 122 2.54 -30.96 9.36
N LEU A 123 3.50 -30.99 8.44
CA LEU A 123 3.64 -32.06 7.47
C LEU A 123 4.78 -32.97 7.89
N GLY A 124 4.47 -33.92 8.77
CA GLY A 124 5.41 -34.92 9.26
C GLY A 124 5.82 -35.92 8.18
N PHE A 125 7.06 -35.77 7.68
CA PHE A 125 7.93 -36.84 7.17
C PHE A 125 9.39 -36.44 7.41
#